data_AF-Q3SK24-F1
#
_entry.id   AF-Q3SK24-F1
#
_cell.length_a   1.000
_cell.length_b   1.000
_cell.length_c   1.000
_cell.angle_alpha   90.00
_cell.angle_beta   90.00
_cell.angle_gamma   90.00
#
_symmetry.space_group_name_H-M   'P 1'
#
loop_
_entity.id
_entity.type
_entity.pdbx_description
1 polymer ?
#
loop_
_entity_poly.entity_id
_entity_poly.type
_entity_poly.pdbx_seq_one_letter_code
_entity_poly.pdbx_strand_id
1 'polypeptide(L)'
;MTADAYAYCATLTRDQWAWEFLRRNPDYQRDYRAFIAIWRALEADYGAPPDRDFSKWKRDPRAYGPLPGEAEVATPKSELCTVDDERVLLECWMGAKWGFYKFPLDPACIAPAPDELSWRPPPQQEREIEAPYRLDVAFDLSLPLPPQLEAAKFRLVSRAADLRRQGYAAPKTVANQRAHWTTMLRLLDGAAAADADATGLLDEARTLAAGGYREIPRLTQDAHRPINDG
;
A
#
# COMPACT_ATOMS: atom_id res chain seq x y z
N MET A 1 -12.18 9.99 30.93
CA MET A 1 -10.97 10.04 30.09
C MET A 1 -11.21 9.10 28.92
N THR A 2 -11.59 9.61 27.77
CA THR A 2 -11.72 8.82 26.55
C THR A 2 -10.33 8.39 26.12
N ALA A 3 -10.09 7.09 25.98
CA ALA A 3 -8.85 6.58 25.41
C ALA A 3 -8.63 7.23 24.03
N ASP A 4 -7.40 7.66 23.72
CA ASP A 4 -7.09 8.17 22.38
C ASP A 4 -7.24 7.02 21.38
N ALA A 5 -8.28 7.11 20.55
CA ALA A 5 -8.63 6.09 19.56
C ALA A 5 -7.49 5.80 18.56
N TYR A 6 -6.50 6.69 18.47
CA TYR A 6 -5.35 6.59 17.58
C TYR A 6 -4.03 6.28 18.32
N ALA A 7 -4.06 5.96 19.61
CA ALA A 7 -2.86 5.62 20.36
C ALA A 7 -2.10 4.43 19.73
N TYR A 8 -2.81 3.49 19.11
CA TYR A 8 -2.23 2.33 18.42
C TYR A 8 -1.34 2.72 17.22
N CYS A 9 -1.54 3.91 16.62
CA CYS A 9 -0.70 4.42 15.53
C CYS A 9 0.78 4.57 15.94
N ALA A 10 1.06 4.68 17.25
CA ALA A 10 2.40 4.76 17.80
C ALA A 10 3.29 3.55 17.48
N THR A 11 2.68 2.37 17.32
CA THR A 11 3.40 1.09 17.20
C THR A 11 3.26 0.45 15.83
N LEU A 12 2.56 1.10 14.89
CA LEU A 12 2.32 0.52 13.57
C LEU A 12 3.63 0.33 12.79
N THR A 13 3.73 -0.83 12.16
CA THR A 13 4.74 -1.08 11.14
C THR A 13 4.39 -0.33 9.86
N ARG A 14 5.38 -0.19 8.98
CA ARG A 14 5.20 0.27 7.61
C ARG A 14 4.01 -0.39 6.88
N ASP A 15 3.92 -1.71 6.98
CA ASP A 15 2.92 -2.49 6.24
C ASP A 15 1.53 -2.26 6.85
N GLN A 16 1.45 -2.10 8.17
CA GLN A 16 0.21 -1.73 8.84
C GLN A 16 -0.22 -0.29 8.54
N TRP A 17 0.72 0.64 8.34
CA TRP A 17 0.38 1.98 7.84
C TRP A 17 -0.26 1.95 6.46
N ALA A 18 0.30 1.15 5.54
CA ALA A 18 -0.31 0.92 4.22
C ALA A 18 -1.75 0.37 4.35
N TRP A 19 -1.95 -0.56 5.27
CA TRP A 19 -3.26 -1.12 5.57
C TRP A 19 -4.25 -0.09 6.12
N GLU A 20 -3.86 0.76 7.05
CA GLU A 20 -4.76 1.75 7.65
C GLU A 20 -5.33 2.73 6.61
N PHE A 21 -4.56 3.07 5.57
CA PHE A 21 -5.06 3.87 4.46
C PHE A 21 -5.95 3.06 3.52
N LEU A 22 -5.55 1.85 3.14
CA LEU A 22 -6.34 1.00 2.24
C LEU A 22 -7.69 0.62 2.85
N ARG A 23 -7.75 0.23 4.13
CA ARG A 23 -9.00 -0.19 4.77
C ARG A 23 -10.06 0.92 4.84
N ARG A 24 -9.64 2.18 4.69
CA ARG A 24 -10.50 3.39 4.62
C ARG A 24 -10.87 3.78 3.19
N ASN A 25 -10.31 3.13 2.18
CA ASN A 25 -10.67 3.36 0.79
C ASN A 25 -12.09 2.84 0.52
N PRO A 26 -13.03 3.70 0.08
CA PRO A 26 -14.42 3.30 -0.17
C PRO A 26 -14.57 2.26 -1.28
N ASP A 27 -13.69 2.28 -2.30
CA ASP A 27 -13.69 1.29 -3.37
C ASP A 27 -13.22 -0.07 -2.86
N TYR A 28 -12.17 -0.12 -2.01
CA TYR A 28 -11.74 -1.37 -1.38
C TYR A 28 -12.85 -1.97 -0.51
N GLN A 29 -13.51 -1.14 0.30
CA GLN A 29 -14.62 -1.60 1.14
C GLN A 29 -15.80 -2.10 0.31
N ARG A 30 -16.13 -1.44 -0.82
CA ARG A 30 -17.17 -1.88 -1.75
C ARG A 30 -16.82 -3.24 -2.33
N ASP A 31 -15.62 -3.37 -2.87
CA ASP A 31 -15.14 -4.60 -3.49
C ASP A 31 -15.07 -5.75 -2.48
N TYR A 32 -14.58 -5.48 -1.27
CA TYR A 32 -14.53 -6.48 -0.20
C TYR A 32 -15.93 -6.97 0.18
N ARG A 33 -16.92 -6.07 0.30
CA ARG A 33 -18.32 -6.48 0.57
C ARG A 33 -18.88 -7.39 -0.52
N ALA A 34 -18.62 -7.08 -1.79
CA ALA A 34 -19.05 -7.92 -2.90
C ALA A 34 -18.32 -9.28 -2.90
N PHE A 35 -17.01 -9.24 -2.71
CA PHE A 35 -16.15 -10.41 -2.61
C PHE A 35 -16.60 -11.36 -1.49
N ILE A 36 -16.75 -10.88 -0.26
CA ILE A 36 -17.07 -11.73 0.88
C ILE A 36 -18.49 -12.29 0.79
N ALA A 37 -19.42 -11.58 0.16
CA ALA A 37 -20.76 -12.10 -0.11
C ALA A 37 -20.72 -13.28 -1.08
N ILE A 38 -19.96 -13.16 -2.17
CA ILE A 38 -19.77 -14.25 -3.14
C ILE A 38 -19.05 -15.42 -2.47
N TRP A 39 -17.98 -15.16 -1.74
CA TRP A 39 -17.19 -16.19 -1.06
C TRP A 39 -18.04 -17.00 -0.07
N ARG A 40 -18.82 -16.32 0.78
CA ARG A 40 -19.72 -16.99 1.73
C ARG A 40 -20.83 -17.80 1.05
N ALA A 41 -21.34 -17.32 -0.09
CA ALA A 41 -22.32 -18.08 -0.87
C ALA A 41 -21.69 -19.37 -1.44
N LEU A 42 -20.47 -19.28 -1.98
CA LEU A 42 -19.74 -20.45 -2.45
C LEU A 42 -19.43 -21.44 -1.31
N GLU A 43 -19.06 -20.95 -0.12
CA GLU A 43 -18.85 -21.80 1.06
C GLU A 43 -20.13 -22.47 1.56
N ALA A 44 -21.28 -21.80 1.45
CA ALA A 44 -22.57 -22.40 1.76
C ALA A 44 -22.96 -23.50 0.76
N ASP A 45 -22.67 -23.30 -0.52
CA ASP A 45 -23.03 -24.25 -1.58
C ASP A 45 -22.10 -25.47 -1.64
N TYR A 46 -20.81 -25.30 -1.30
CA TYR A 46 -19.76 -26.29 -1.53
C TYR A 46 -18.89 -26.62 -0.32
N GLY A 47 -19.12 -25.99 0.83
CA GLY A 47 -18.34 -26.18 2.06
C GLY A 47 -17.08 -25.31 2.15
N ALA A 48 -16.47 -25.33 3.34
CA ALA A 48 -15.21 -24.66 3.64
C ALA A 48 -14.07 -25.69 3.76
N PRO A 49 -12.79 -25.30 3.56
CA PRO A 49 -11.66 -26.19 3.78
C PRO A 49 -11.63 -26.73 5.22
N PRO A 50 -11.21 -27.99 5.44
CA PRO A 50 -10.70 -28.93 4.42
C PRO A 50 -11.78 -29.67 3.62
N ASP A 51 -13.06 -29.62 4.03
CA ASP A 51 -14.14 -30.47 3.51
C ASP A 51 -14.84 -29.93 2.24
N ARG A 52 -14.26 -28.91 1.60
CA ARG A 52 -14.82 -28.24 0.42
C ARG A 52 -14.87 -29.19 -0.80
N ASP A 53 -16.02 -29.24 -1.49
CA ASP A 53 -16.16 -29.88 -2.80
C ASP A 53 -15.48 -29.03 -3.89
N PHE A 54 -14.16 -29.17 -3.97
CA PHE A 54 -13.31 -28.41 -4.88
C PHE A 54 -13.66 -28.64 -6.35
N SER A 55 -14.18 -29.84 -6.68
CA SER A 55 -14.54 -30.20 -8.05
C SER A 55 -15.76 -29.42 -8.54
N LYS A 56 -16.76 -29.20 -7.67
CA LYS A 56 -17.90 -28.34 -7.99
C LYS A 56 -17.55 -26.85 -7.92
N TRP A 57 -16.78 -26.45 -6.91
CA TRP A 57 -16.30 -25.06 -6.76
C TRP A 57 -15.62 -24.54 -8.04
N LYS A 58 -14.70 -25.31 -8.63
CA LYS A 58 -13.99 -24.94 -9.87
C LYS A 58 -14.89 -24.75 -11.10
N ARG A 59 -16.09 -25.32 -11.10
CA ARG A 59 -17.04 -25.17 -12.22
C ARG A 59 -17.95 -23.96 -12.05
N ASP A 60 -18.00 -23.39 -10.86
CA ASP A 60 -18.82 -22.21 -10.59
C ASP A 60 -18.14 -20.95 -11.14
N PRO A 61 -18.78 -20.18 -12.04
CA PRO A 61 -18.21 -18.95 -12.55
C PRO A 61 -17.94 -17.89 -11.47
N ARG A 62 -18.67 -17.92 -10.34
CA ARG A 62 -18.49 -16.99 -9.20
C ARG A 62 -17.15 -17.20 -8.48
N ALA A 63 -16.49 -18.34 -8.66
CA ALA A 63 -15.19 -18.63 -8.04
C ALA A 63 -14.03 -17.86 -8.70
N TYR A 64 -14.30 -17.09 -9.75
CA TYR A 64 -13.31 -16.43 -10.58
C TYR A 64 -13.55 -14.93 -10.66
N GLY A 65 -12.46 -14.16 -10.73
CA GLY A 65 -12.52 -12.74 -11.02
C GLY A 65 -12.67 -12.47 -12.53
N PRO A 66 -12.97 -11.22 -12.94
CA PRO A 66 -13.19 -10.06 -12.07
C PRO A 66 -14.50 -10.12 -11.28
N LEU A 67 -14.64 -9.27 -10.25
CA LEU A 67 -15.95 -9.05 -9.64
C LEU A 67 -16.97 -8.58 -10.70
N PRO A 68 -18.27 -8.86 -10.54
CA PRO A 68 -19.29 -8.41 -11.49
C PRO A 68 -19.22 -6.89 -11.72
N GLY A 69 -19.05 -6.48 -12.99
CA GLY A 69 -18.96 -5.07 -13.38
C GLY A 69 -17.57 -4.44 -13.29
N GLU A 70 -16.56 -5.20 -12.85
CA GLU A 70 -15.17 -4.75 -12.78
C GLU A 70 -14.36 -5.23 -14.00
N ALA A 71 -13.31 -4.48 -14.35
CA ALA A 71 -12.40 -4.84 -15.43
C ALA A 71 -11.36 -5.88 -14.98
N GLU A 72 -10.74 -6.56 -15.94
CA GLU A 72 -9.56 -7.41 -15.67
C GLU A 72 -8.40 -6.56 -15.12
N VAL A 73 -7.61 -7.14 -14.21
CA VAL A 73 -6.42 -6.46 -13.69
C VAL A 73 -5.29 -6.56 -14.73
N ALA A 74 -4.60 -5.45 -14.99
CA ALA A 74 -3.46 -5.39 -15.91
C ALA A 74 -2.19 -6.10 -15.41
N THR A 75 -2.25 -6.83 -14.29
CA THR A 75 -1.11 -7.58 -13.74
C THR A 75 -0.75 -8.72 -14.70
N PRO A 76 0.55 -9.02 -14.95
CA PRO A 76 0.93 -10.14 -15.79
C PRO A 76 0.23 -11.42 -15.32
N LYS A 77 -0.49 -12.10 -16.24
CA LYS A 77 -1.26 -13.32 -15.92
C LYS A 77 -0.45 -14.36 -15.14
N SER A 78 0.87 -14.41 -15.33
CA SER A 78 1.81 -15.30 -14.65
C SER A 78 1.99 -15.04 -13.14
N GLU A 79 1.60 -13.87 -12.62
CA GLU A 79 1.66 -13.54 -11.18
C GLU A 79 0.33 -13.74 -10.45
N LEU A 80 -0.69 -14.18 -11.19
CA LEU A 80 -2.01 -14.52 -10.68
C LEU A 80 -2.13 -16.05 -10.61
N CYS A 81 -2.79 -16.58 -9.59
CA CYS A 81 -3.12 -18.00 -9.54
C CYS A 81 -4.18 -18.30 -10.61
N THR A 82 -3.73 -18.57 -11.83
CA THR A 82 -4.55 -19.03 -12.94
C THR A 82 -4.78 -20.53 -12.80
N VAL A 83 -6.01 -20.99 -13.04
CA VAL A 83 -6.31 -22.41 -13.19
C VAL A 83 -6.00 -22.84 -14.63
N ASP A 84 -6.01 -24.14 -14.92
CA ASP A 84 -5.68 -24.76 -16.23
C ASP A 84 -6.36 -24.12 -17.47
N ASP A 85 -7.41 -23.32 -17.25
CA ASP A 85 -8.25 -22.65 -18.24
C ASP A 85 -8.07 -21.11 -18.21
N GLU A 86 -6.89 -20.64 -17.80
CA GLU A 86 -6.46 -19.22 -17.65
C GLU A 86 -7.28 -18.33 -16.68
N ARG A 87 -8.41 -18.80 -16.16
CA ARG A 87 -9.25 -18.05 -15.22
C ARG A 87 -8.52 -17.83 -13.89
N VAL A 88 -8.63 -16.61 -13.37
CA VAL A 88 -8.01 -16.20 -12.11
C VAL A 88 -8.99 -16.41 -10.96
N LEU A 89 -8.56 -17.13 -9.91
CA LEU A 89 -9.36 -17.32 -8.71
C LEU A 89 -9.74 -15.97 -8.09
N LEU A 90 -10.98 -15.84 -7.63
CA LEU A 90 -11.57 -14.57 -7.19
C LEU A 90 -10.73 -13.90 -6.08
N GLU A 91 -10.23 -14.67 -5.11
CA GLU A 91 -9.37 -14.19 -4.02
C GLU A 91 -8.02 -13.67 -4.54
N CYS A 92 -7.47 -14.30 -5.58
CA CYS A 92 -6.21 -13.89 -6.19
C CYS A 92 -6.39 -12.62 -7.03
N TRP A 93 -7.50 -12.50 -7.75
CA TRP A 93 -7.88 -11.27 -8.46
C TRP A 93 -8.03 -10.11 -7.47
N MET A 94 -8.76 -10.33 -6.37
CA MET A 94 -9.00 -9.30 -5.35
C MET A 94 -7.70 -8.89 -4.65
N GLY A 95 -6.87 -9.87 -4.31
CA GLY A 95 -5.53 -9.63 -3.78
C GLY A 95 -4.69 -8.79 -4.74
N ALA A 96 -4.58 -9.19 -6.02
CA ALA A 96 -3.79 -8.45 -7.00
C ALA A 96 -4.30 -7.04 -7.27
N LYS A 97 -5.63 -6.87 -7.42
CA LYS A 97 -6.25 -5.55 -7.60
C LYS A 97 -5.83 -4.59 -6.50
N TRP A 98 -5.78 -5.04 -5.25
CA TRP A 98 -5.49 -4.20 -4.08
C TRP A 98 -4.04 -4.27 -3.56
N GLY A 99 -3.20 -5.10 -4.19
CA GLY A 99 -1.76 -5.18 -3.91
C GLY A 99 -1.36 -6.20 -2.86
N PHE A 100 -2.14 -7.25 -2.64
CA PHE A 100 -1.82 -8.37 -1.76
C PHE A 100 -1.42 -9.64 -2.53
N TYR A 101 -0.51 -10.42 -1.96
CA TYR A 101 -0.27 -11.81 -2.36
C TYR A 101 -1.25 -12.80 -1.70
N LYS A 102 -1.74 -12.47 -0.51
CA LYS A 102 -2.63 -13.32 0.30
C LYS A 102 -4.10 -12.98 0.11
N PHE A 103 -4.95 -13.78 0.77
CA PHE A 103 -6.38 -13.58 0.83
C PHE A 103 -6.75 -12.16 1.28
N PRO A 104 -7.76 -11.50 0.69
CA PRO A 104 -8.16 -10.15 1.06
C PRO A 104 -8.60 -10.04 2.52
N LEU A 105 -8.09 -9.04 3.24
CA LEU A 105 -8.42 -8.80 4.65
C LEU A 105 -9.74 -8.05 4.83
N ASP A 106 -10.43 -8.27 5.95
CA ASP A 106 -11.62 -7.50 6.30
C ASP A 106 -11.23 -6.05 6.64
N PRO A 107 -11.80 -5.00 6.02
CA PRO A 107 -11.50 -3.61 6.35
C PRO A 107 -11.81 -3.22 7.80
N ALA A 108 -12.62 -4.02 8.52
CA ALA A 108 -12.85 -3.87 9.95
C ALA A 108 -11.65 -4.31 10.81
N CYS A 109 -10.70 -5.07 10.26
CA CYS A 109 -9.49 -5.47 10.96
C CYS A 109 -8.58 -4.26 11.21
N ILE A 110 -8.27 -4.00 12.48
CA ILE A 110 -7.37 -2.91 12.90
C ILE A 110 -6.01 -3.54 13.18
N ALA A 111 -4.95 -2.97 12.58
CA ALA A 111 -3.57 -3.42 12.78
C ALA A 111 -3.37 -4.96 12.69
N PRO A 112 -3.68 -5.60 11.54
CA PRO A 112 -3.44 -7.02 11.34
C PRO A 112 -1.97 -7.38 11.57
N ALA A 113 -1.71 -8.65 11.86
CA ALA A 113 -0.35 -9.10 12.12
C ALA A 113 0.53 -8.92 10.86
N PRO A 114 1.84 -8.63 11.01
CA PRO A 114 2.71 -8.36 9.86
C PRO A 114 2.75 -9.50 8.84
N ASP A 115 2.61 -10.75 9.28
CA ASP A 115 2.59 -11.92 8.41
C ASP A 115 1.29 -12.03 7.60
N GLU A 116 0.18 -11.43 8.05
CA GLU A 116 -1.07 -11.34 7.29
C GLU A 116 -0.95 -10.32 6.12
N LEU A 117 -0.12 -9.30 6.28
CA LEU A 117 0.09 -8.22 5.32
C LEU A 117 1.22 -8.52 4.32
N SER A 118 0.96 -9.44 3.39
CA SER A 118 1.89 -9.73 2.30
C SER A 118 1.62 -8.83 1.09
N TRP A 119 2.30 -7.69 1.01
CA TRP A 119 2.16 -6.72 -0.08
C TRP A 119 2.91 -7.16 -1.34
N ARG A 120 2.27 -6.97 -2.50
CA ARG A 120 2.92 -7.00 -3.82
C ARG A 120 3.83 -5.78 -3.97
N PRO A 121 4.95 -5.92 -4.69
CA PRO A 121 5.73 -4.76 -5.04
C PRO A 121 4.83 -3.78 -5.83
N PRO A 122 4.80 -2.49 -5.47
CA PRO A 122 4.11 -1.50 -6.26
C PRO A 122 4.56 -1.56 -7.73
N PRO A 123 3.62 -1.40 -8.68
CA PRO A 123 3.97 -1.39 -10.09
C PRO A 123 5.05 -0.33 -10.35
N GLN A 124 5.92 -0.58 -11.33
CA GLN A 124 6.90 0.39 -11.81
C GLN A 124 6.18 1.50 -12.59
N GLN A 125 5.34 2.29 -11.91
CA GLN A 125 4.80 3.51 -12.49
C GLN A 125 5.83 4.62 -12.34
N GLU A 126 6.10 5.32 -13.44
CA GLU A 126 6.78 6.62 -13.45
C GLU A 126 5.88 7.65 -12.77
N ARG A 127 5.91 7.68 -11.43
CA ARG A 127 5.24 8.73 -10.68
C ARG A 127 6.09 9.99 -10.74
N GLU A 128 5.42 11.12 -10.93
CA GLU A 128 6.06 12.43 -10.79
C GLU A 128 6.56 12.62 -9.35
N ILE A 129 7.87 12.83 -9.21
CA ILE A 129 8.50 13.13 -7.93
C ILE A 129 8.19 14.59 -7.60
N GLU A 130 7.58 14.80 -6.43
CA GLU A 130 7.33 16.13 -5.86
C GLU A 130 8.59 17.01 -5.95
N ALA A 131 8.43 18.22 -6.48
CA ALA A 131 9.53 19.16 -6.76
C ALA A 131 10.61 19.28 -5.66
N PRO A 132 10.29 19.41 -4.35
CA PRO A 132 11.34 19.48 -3.33
C PRO A 132 12.20 18.21 -3.24
N TYR A 133 11.62 17.04 -3.50
CA TYR A 133 12.26 15.73 -3.40
C TYR A 133 12.93 15.27 -4.71
N ARG A 134 12.78 16.03 -5.80
CA ARG A 134 13.38 15.70 -7.09
C ARG A 134 14.84 16.17 -7.17
N LEU A 135 15.72 15.31 -7.68
CA LEU A 135 17.10 15.62 -8.02
C LEU A 135 17.44 14.92 -9.34
N ASP A 136 17.74 15.70 -10.36
CA ASP A 136 18.15 15.18 -11.67
C ASP A 136 19.69 15.09 -11.71
N VAL A 137 20.23 13.91 -12.05
CA VAL A 137 21.67 13.67 -12.19
C VAL A 137 21.96 13.17 -13.59
N ALA A 138 22.79 13.91 -14.33
CA ALA A 138 23.25 13.51 -15.65
C ALA A 138 24.54 12.68 -15.57
N PHE A 139 24.65 11.66 -16.43
CA PHE A 139 25.83 10.82 -16.59
C PHE A 139 26.38 10.98 -18.01
N ASP A 140 27.70 11.16 -18.11
CA ASP A 140 28.42 11.13 -19.37
C ASP A 140 28.85 9.70 -19.67
N LEU A 141 28.16 9.06 -20.61
CA LEU A 141 28.41 7.66 -20.98
C LEU A 141 29.71 7.47 -21.78
N SER A 142 30.39 8.55 -22.17
CA SER A 142 31.74 8.48 -22.76
C SER A 142 32.84 8.29 -21.70
N LEU A 143 32.52 8.49 -20.42
CA LEU A 143 33.46 8.37 -19.30
C LEU A 143 33.18 7.13 -18.45
N PRO A 144 34.16 6.63 -17.68
CA PRO A 144 33.93 5.55 -16.72
C PRO A 144 32.80 5.88 -15.73
N LEU A 145 31.90 4.93 -15.50
CA LEU A 145 30.76 5.11 -14.60
C LEU A 145 31.10 5.23 -13.10
N PRO A 146 32.06 4.47 -12.53
CA PRO A 146 32.26 4.48 -11.07
C PRO A 146 32.54 5.86 -10.45
N PRO A 147 33.43 6.71 -11.01
CA PRO A 147 33.65 8.06 -10.49
C PRO A 147 32.38 8.94 -10.55
N GLN A 148 31.56 8.75 -11.58
CA GLN A 148 30.32 9.51 -11.75
C GLN A 148 29.26 9.07 -10.73
N LEU A 149 29.19 7.77 -10.42
CA LEU A 149 28.29 7.22 -9.40
C LEU A 149 28.63 7.75 -7.99
N GLU A 150 29.90 7.82 -7.63
CA GLU A 150 30.32 8.39 -6.34
C GLU A 150 29.99 9.89 -6.26
N ALA A 151 30.19 10.65 -7.34
CA ALA A 151 29.79 12.06 -7.40
C ALA A 151 28.26 12.22 -7.28
N ALA A 152 27.49 11.36 -7.95
CA ALA A 152 26.03 11.34 -7.86
C ALA A 152 25.55 11.04 -6.43
N LYS A 153 26.16 10.06 -5.77
CA LYS A 153 25.89 9.72 -4.37
C LYS A 153 26.16 10.90 -3.44
N PHE A 154 27.29 11.61 -3.62
CA PHE A 154 27.60 12.79 -2.81
C PHE A 154 26.56 13.91 -2.99
N ARG A 155 26.14 14.19 -4.23
CA ARG A 155 25.06 15.14 -4.53
C ARG A 155 23.75 14.73 -3.87
N LEU A 156 23.39 13.46 -3.93
CA LEU A 156 22.18 12.93 -3.32
C LEU A 156 22.18 13.12 -1.79
N VAL A 157 23.27 12.75 -1.12
CA VAL A 157 23.41 12.91 0.34
C VAL A 157 23.38 14.38 0.75
N SER A 158 24.04 15.25 -0.02
CA SER A 158 24.08 16.70 0.24
C SER A 158 22.69 17.31 0.10
N ARG A 159 21.97 16.98 -0.98
CA ARG A 159 20.60 17.46 -1.20
C ARG A 159 19.64 16.99 -0.11
N ALA A 160 19.75 15.74 0.35
CA ALA A 160 18.97 15.24 1.47
C ALA A 160 19.29 15.99 2.78
N ALA A 161 20.53 16.40 3.00
CA ALA A 161 20.89 17.24 4.14
C ALA A 161 20.35 18.68 4.03
N ASP A 162 20.39 19.28 2.83
CA ASP A 162 19.80 20.60 2.56
C ASP A 162 18.29 20.61 2.83
N LEU A 163 17.58 19.58 2.36
CA LEU A 163 16.14 19.44 2.56
C LEU A 163 15.78 19.37 4.05
N ARG A 164 16.53 18.61 4.84
CA ARG A 164 16.35 18.56 6.30
C ARG A 164 16.56 19.92 6.96
N ARG A 165 17.58 20.67 6.53
CA ARG A 165 17.83 22.04 7.02
C ARG A 165 16.70 23.01 6.67
N GLN A 166 15.97 22.75 5.60
CA GLN A 166 14.79 23.51 5.17
C GLN A 166 13.48 23.03 5.81
N GLY A 167 13.54 22.04 6.71
CA GLY A 167 12.37 21.52 7.43
C GLY A 167 11.63 20.38 6.71
N TYR A 168 12.13 19.89 5.57
CA TYR A 168 11.52 18.75 4.89
C TYR A 168 11.90 17.42 5.55
N ALA A 169 10.92 16.50 5.62
CA ALA A 169 11.16 15.12 6.00
C ALA A 169 11.85 14.34 4.86
N ALA A 170 13.18 14.46 4.76
CA ALA A 170 13.99 13.83 3.72
C ALA A 170 15.13 12.98 4.31
N PRO A 171 15.19 11.65 4.07
CA PRO A 171 14.17 10.85 3.39
C PRO A 171 12.88 10.73 4.21
N LYS A 172 11.75 10.44 3.54
CA LYS A 172 10.50 10.05 4.22
C LYS A 172 10.73 8.69 4.90
N THR A 173 10.34 8.57 6.17
CA THR A 173 10.40 7.32 6.95
C THR A 173 9.12 7.13 7.74
N VAL A 174 8.79 5.92 8.15
CA VAL A 174 7.58 5.70 8.97
C VAL A 174 7.62 6.55 10.24
N ALA A 175 8.77 6.60 10.91
CA ALA A 175 8.96 7.39 12.11
C ALA A 175 8.65 8.89 11.91
N ASN A 176 9.13 9.51 10.82
CA ASN A 176 8.93 10.95 10.59
C ASN A 176 7.59 11.29 9.92
N GLN A 177 6.89 10.32 9.34
CA GLN A 177 5.55 10.50 8.76
C GLN A 177 4.41 10.18 9.73
N ARG A 178 4.69 9.46 10.83
CA ARG A 178 3.66 8.95 11.76
C ARG A 178 2.66 10.02 12.22
N ALA A 179 3.14 11.17 12.68
CA ALA A 179 2.25 12.23 13.18
C ALA A 179 1.37 12.82 12.07
N HIS A 180 1.95 13.01 10.88
CA HIS A 180 1.26 13.48 9.68
C HIS A 180 0.16 12.49 9.28
N TRP A 181 0.50 11.21 9.14
CA TRP A 181 -0.45 10.16 8.79
C TRP A 181 -1.55 9.94 9.83
N THR A 182 -1.24 10.01 11.13
CA THR A 182 -2.30 9.94 12.16
C THR A 182 -3.32 11.06 11.98
N THR A 183 -2.87 12.27 11.64
CA THR A 183 -3.76 13.42 11.37
C THR A 183 -4.62 13.17 10.14
N MET A 184 -4.03 12.62 9.07
CA MET A 184 -4.78 12.19 7.88
C MET A 184 -5.85 11.14 8.19
N LEU A 185 -5.53 10.11 8.99
CA LEU A 185 -6.51 9.09 9.38
C LEU A 185 -7.68 9.71 10.15
N ARG A 186 -7.40 10.63 11.08
CA ARG A 186 -8.43 11.39 11.81
C ARG A 186 -9.35 12.17 10.87
N LEU A 187 -8.79 12.78 9.83
CA LEU A 187 -9.58 13.50 8.82
C LEU A 187 -10.43 12.56 7.97
N LEU A 188 -9.87 11.42 7.53
CA LEU A 188 -10.62 10.40 6.79
C LEU A 188 -11.80 9.84 7.61
N ASP A 189 -11.61 9.69 8.93
CA ASP A 189 -12.63 9.19 9.86
C ASP A 189 -13.63 10.27 10.30
N GLY A 190 -13.47 11.53 9.86
CA GLY A 190 -14.32 12.65 10.27
C GLY A 190 -14.15 13.07 11.74
N ALA A 191 -13.05 12.66 12.39
CA ALA A 191 -12.75 12.93 13.79
C ALA A 191 -12.06 14.28 14.03
N ALA A 192 -11.75 15.04 12.98
CA ALA A 192 -11.16 16.38 13.04
C ALA A 192 -12.01 17.39 12.27
N ALA A 193 -12.04 18.64 12.75
CA ALA A 193 -12.78 19.72 12.11
C ALA A 193 -12.15 20.10 10.77
N ALA A 194 -12.99 20.33 9.76
CA ALA A 194 -12.53 20.80 8.45
C ALA A 194 -12.31 22.32 8.48
N ASP A 195 -11.05 22.73 8.45
CA ASP A 195 -10.63 24.07 8.04
C ASP A 195 -9.94 24.03 6.66
N ALA A 196 -9.46 25.18 6.18
CA ALA A 196 -8.83 25.29 4.86
C ALA A 196 -7.57 24.41 4.75
N ASP A 197 -6.77 24.34 5.81
CA ASP A 197 -5.54 23.52 5.85
C ASP A 197 -5.89 22.02 5.95
N ALA A 198 -6.96 21.68 6.68
CA ALA A 198 -7.49 20.32 6.77
C ALA A 198 -8.04 19.81 5.41
N THR A 199 -8.49 20.70 4.53
CA THR A 199 -9.02 20.32 3.21
C THR A 199 -7.90 19.77 2.32
N GLY A 200 -6.76 20.49 2.23
CA GLY A 200 -5.60 20.02 1.47
C GLY A 200 -5.04 18.71 2.03
N LEU A 201 -4.98 18.60 3.35
CA LEU A 201 -4.51 17.38 4.02
C LEU A 201 -5.46 16.19 3.82
N LEU A 202 -6.77 16.43 3.76
CA LEU A 202 -7.76 15.40 3.47
C LEU A 202 -7.65 14.89 2.02
N ASP A 203 -7.38 15.77 1.06
CA ASP A 203 -7.17 15.36 -0.34
C ASP A 203 -5.86 14.56 -0.51
N GLU A 204 -4.81 14.92 0.22
CA GLU A 204 -3.60 14.11 0.32
C GLU A 204 -3.90 12.73 0.94
N ALA A 205 -4.68 12.68 2.02
CA ALA A 205 -5.10 11.44 2.68
C ALA A 205 -5.92 10.53 1.74
N ARG A 206 -6.84 11.11 0.97
CA ARG A 206 -7.63 10.40 -0.05
C ARG A 206 -6.76 9.86 -1.17
N THR A 207 -5.78 10.63 -1.63
CA THR A 207 -4.81 10.18 -2.64
C THR A 207 -3.98 9.01 -2.13
N LEU A 208 -3.56 9.06 -0.86
CA LEU A 208 -2.85 7.96 -0.23
C LEU A 208 -3.74 6.70 -0.12
N ALA A 209 -4.99 6.85 0.31
CA ALA A 209 -5.96 5.74 0.35
C ALA A 209 -6.29 5.16 -1.03
N ALA A 210 -6.38 5.99 -2.08
CA ALA A 210 -6.71 5.59 -3.44
C ALA A 210 -5.64 4.69 -4.09
N GLY A 211 -4.37 4.90 -3.75
CA GLY A 211 -3.27 4.10 -4.31
C GLY A 211 -1.89 4.40 -3.76
N GLY A 212 -1.69 5.60 -3.18
CA GLY A 212 -0.38 5.97 -2.62
C GLY A 212 0.09 5.10 -1.45
N TYR A 213 -0.82 4.40 -0.76
CA TYR A 213 -0.51 3.45 0.31
C TYR A 213 0.48 2.36 -0.15
N ARG A 214 0.52 2.03 -1.45
CA ARG A 214 1.43 1.02 -2.02
C ARG A 214 2.90 1.43 -1.99
N GLU A 215 3.18 2.71 -1.79
CA GLU A 215 4.53 3.24 -1.65
C GLU A 215 5.04 3.16 -0.21
N ILE A 216 4.13 3.09 0.77
CA ILE A 216 4.51 3.02 2.18
C ILE A 216 5.40 1.79 2.44
N PRO A 217 5.12 0.58 1.90
CA PRO A 217 6.01 -0.58 1.98
C PRO A 217 7.43 -0.39 1.45
N ARG A 218 7.76 0.68 0.73
CA ARG A 218 9.14 0.99 0.31
C ARG A 218 9.94 1.76 1.35
N LEU A 219 9.27 2.37 2.33
CA LEU A 219 9.92 3.22 3.33
C LEU A 219 10.68 2.39 4.36
N THR A 220 11.67 3.01 5.01
CA THR A 220 12.32 2.42 6.18
C THR A 220 11.48 2.68 7.43
N GLN A 221 11.48 1.71 8.36
CA GLN A 221 10.76 1.85 9.64
C GLN A 221 11.34 3.01 10.46
N ASP A 222 12.68 3.06 10.58
CA ASP A 222 13.42 4.11 11.27
C ASP A 222 14.21 4.97 10.29
N ALA A 223 14.56 6.19 10.71
CA ALA A 223 15.63 6.94 10.07
C ALA A 223 16.92 6.17 10.30
N HIS A 224 17.58 5.73 9.22
CA HIS A 224 18.91 5.14 9.30
C HIS A 224 19.81 6.13 10.05
N ARG A 225 20.16 5.80 11.30
CA ARG A 225 21.17 6.56 12.04
C ARG A 225 22.48 6.22 11.34
N PRO A 226 23.20 7.18 10.75
CA PRO A 226 24.50 6.88 10.18
C PRO A 226 25.36 6.27 11.30
N ILE A 227 25.89 5.08 11.04
CA ILE A 227 26.95 4.50 11.84
C ILE A 227 28.12 5.46 11.65
N ASN A 228 28.37 6.30 12.65
CA ASN A 228 29.66 6.96 12.80
C ASN A 228 30.63 5.85 13.23
N ASP A 229 31.25 5.19 12.27
CA ASP A 229 32.53 4.54 12.52
C ASP A 229 33.57 5.66 12.66
N GLY A 230 34.23 5.66 13.81
CA GLY A 230 35.16 6.70 14.26
C GLY A 230 36.53 6.68 13.60
#